data_AF-A0A2M7CEF1-F1
#
_entry.id   AF-A0A2M7CEF1-F1
#
_cell.length_a   1.000
_cell.length_b   1.000
_cell.length_c   1.000
_cell.angle_alpha   90.00
_cell.angle_beta   90.00
_cell.angle_gamma   90.00
#
_symmetry.space_group_name_H-M   'P 1'
#
loop_
_entity.id
_entity.type
_entity.pdbx_description
1 polymer ?
#
loop_
_entity_poly.entity_id
_entity_poly.type
_entity_poly.pdbx_seq_one_letter_code
_entity_poly.pdbx_strand_id
1 'polypeptide(L)'
;MKLPGYDHKLYLVVVKEFGMEPMMLLTSWAVGTHRKESVWRIVEYYLVRWKCDESYRYIKQCYNLEDIRVRSYISIRNIAVLVLAVSYFPSVYLGQSIKLKMLVERIFLVSKRFFGVPSFFNYAIADGIYNLLFPDKTALWGVKQTGLDDFQLCFEFG
;
A
#
# COMPACT_ATOMS: atom_id res chain seq x y z
N MET A 1 -8.58 -31.56 6.45
CA MET A 1 -8.87 -31.96 5.05
C MET A 1 -7.56 -32.47 4.44
N LYS A 2 -7.60 -33.55 3.65
CA LYS A 2 -6.45 -34.03 2.86
C LYS A 2 -6.72 -33.66 1.40
N LEU A 3 -5.75 -33.01 0.75
CA LEU A 3 -5.79 -32.74 -0.68
C LEU A 3 -4.97 -33.80 -1.42
N PRO A 4 -5.42 -34.27 -2.60
CA PRO A 4 -4.64 -35.21 -3.39
C PRO A 4 -3.30 -34.57 -3.78
N GLY A 5 -2.19 -35.24 -3.46
CA GLY A 5 -0.83 -34.74 -3.72
C GLY A 5 -0.27 -33.76 -2.67
N TYR A 6 -0.95 -33.55 -1.54
CA TYR A 6 -0.47 -32.68 -0.47
C TYR A 6 -0.50 -33.39 0.88
N ASP A 7 0.67 -33.72 1.43
CA ASP A 7 0.80 -34.50 2.67
C ASP A 7 0.54 -33.70 3.95
N HIS A 8 0.54 -32.36 3.88
CA HIS A 8 0.30 -31.53 5.04
C HIS A 8 -1.18 -31.51 5.43
N LYS A 9 -1.44 -31.55 6.75
CA LYS A 9 -2.78 -31.40 7.30
C LYS A 9 -3.28 -29.98 7.08
N LEU A 10 -4.39 -29.85 6.35
CA LEU A 10 -5.02 -28.55 6.08
C LEU A 10 -6.33 -28.40 6.85
N TYR A 11 -6.65 -27.15 7.15
CA TYR A 11 -7.85 -26.74 7.87
C TYR A 11 -8.65 -25.78 7.01
N LEU A 12 -9.96 -26.01 6.93
CA LEU A 12 -10.89 -25.15 6.21
C LEU A 12 -11.69 -24.34 7.23
N VAL A 13 -11.58 -23.03 7.18
CA VAL A 13 -12.37 -22.10 7.96
C VAL A 13 -13.46 -21.54 7.06
N VAL A 14 -14.71 -21.73 7.45
CA VAL A 14 -15.88 -21.20 6.73
C VAL A 14 -16.46 -20.04 7.52
N VAL A 15 -16.38 -18.84 6.96
CA VAL A 15 -16.92 -17.62 7.55
C VAL A 15 -18.24 -17.31 6.87
N LYS A 16 -19.33 -17.41 7.61
CA LYS A 16 -20.66 -17.02 7.16
C LYS A 16 -20.89 -15.54 7.49
N GLU A 17 -21.81 -14.88 6.79
CA GLU A 17 -22.28 -13.51 7.07
C GLU A 17 -21.33 -12.35 6.72
N PHE A 18 -20.11 -12.61 6.23
CA PHE A 18 -19.22 -11.55 5.72
C PHE A 18 -19.59 -11.05 4.31
N GLY A 19 -20.47 -11.76 3.61
CA GLY A 19 -20.91 -11.44 2.25
C GLY A 19 -22.11 -12.29 1.86
N MET A 20 -22.59 -12.13 0.62
CA MET A 20 -23.71 -12.95 0.12
C MET A 20 -23.36 -14.44 0.03
N GLU A 21 -22.10 -14.74 -0.30
CA GLU A 21 -21.56 -16.09 -0.31
C GLU A 21 -20.60 -16.31 0.87
N PRO A 22 -20.60 -17.50 1.49
CA PRO A 22 -19.70 -17.81 2.60
C PRO A 22 -18.23 -17.81 2.13
N MET A 23 -17.37 -17.14 2.88
CA MET A 23 -15.94 -17.10 2.59
C MET A 23 -15.29 -18.39 3.10
N MET A 24 -14.56 -19.08 2.22
CA MET A 24 -13.85 -20.32 2.53
C MET A 24 -12.34 -20.07 2.54
N LEU A 25 -11.72 -20.21 3.71
CA LEU A 25 -10.30 -19.96 3.93
C LEU A 25 -9.57 -21.27 4.25
N LEU A 26 -8.67 -21.68 3.37
CA LEU A 26 -7.84 -22.86 3.56
C LEU A 26 -6.50 -22.47 4.18
N THR A 27 -6.09 -23.15 5.25
CA THR A 27 -4.83 -22.86 5.95
C THR A 27 -4.10 -24.13 6.37
N SER A 28 -2.77 -24.06 6.38
CA SER A 28 -1.87 -25.06 6.98
C SER A 28 -1.69 -24.85 8.48
N TRP A 29 -2.15 -23.73 9.03
CA TRP A 29 -2.06 -23.45 10.45
C TRP A 29 -3.09 -24.27 11.24
N ALA A 30 -2.66 -24.85 12.36
CA ALA A 30 -3.55 -25.61 13.23
C ALA A 30 -4.64 -24.71 13.83
N VAL A 31 -5.91 -24.99 13.50
CA VAL A 31 -7.06 -24.23 14.01
C VAL A 31 -7.68 -24.98 15.17
N GLY A 32 -7.71 -24.34 16.34
CA GLY A 32 -8.41 -24.89 17.50
C GLY A 32 -9.90 -24.62 17.38
N THR A 33 -10.69 -25.62 17.01
CA THR A 33 -12.16 -25.49 16.89
C THR A 33 -12.85 -25.03 18.18
N HIS A 34 -12.25 -25.30 19.33
CA HIS A 34 -12.75 -24.88 20.65
C HIS A 34 -12.35 -23.45 21.05
N ARG A 35 -11.45 -22.81 20.29
CA ARG A 35 -10.86 -21.52 20.63
C ARG A 35 -11.19 -20.49 19.54
N LYS A 36 -12.21 -19.67 19.79
CA LYS A 36 -12.71 -18.64 18.84
C LYS A 36 -11.60 -17.71 18.36
N GLU A 37 -10.64 -17.38 19.22
CA GLU A 37 -9.50 -16.51 18.88
C GLU A 37 -8.63 -17.10 17.77
N SER A 38 -8.48 -18.43 17.72
CA SER A 38 -7.66 -19.08 16.69
C SER A 38 -8.31 -18.99 15.30
N VAL A 39 -9.63 -19.08 15.24
CA VAL A 39 -10.41 -18.91 14.00
C VAL A 39 -10.37 -17.44 13.58
N TRP A 40 -10.61 -16.52 14.52
CA TRP A 40 -10.61 -15.08 14.24
C TRP A 40 -9.26 -14.61 13.68
N ARG A 41 -8.15 -15.11 14.20
CA ARG A 41 -6.81 -14.75 13.72
C ARG A 41 -6.59 -15.09 12.25
N ILE A 42 -7.18 -16.18 11.75
CA ILE A 42 -7.12 -16.55 10.32
C ILE A 42 -7.92 -15.58 9.48
N VAL A 43 -9.10 -15.18 9.96
CA VAL A 43 -9.92 -14.16 9.31
C VAL A 43 -9.16 -12.84 9.27
N GLU A 44 -8.53 -12.42 10.37
CA GLU A 44 -7.70 -11.22 10.42
C GLU A 44 -6.55 -11.26 9.43
N TYR A 45 -5.82 -12.38 9.33
CA TYR A 45 -4.76 -12.53 8.32
C TYR A 45 -5.30 -12.39 6.89
N TYR A 46 -6.47 -12.96 6.61
CA TYR A 46 -7.10 -12.81 5.31
C TYR A 46 -7.58 -11.38 5.04
N LEU A 47 -8.13 -10.70 6.05
CA LEU A 47 -8.53 -9.29 5.92
C LEU A 47 -7.31 -8.37 5.73
N VAL A 48 -6.16 -8.69 6.33
CA VAL A 48 -4.89 -7.99 6.06
C VAL A 48 -4.46 -8.18 4.60
N ARG A 49 -4.79 -9.29 3.93
CA ARG A 49 -4.56 -9.46 2.49
C ARG A 49 -5.23 -8.34 1.68
N TRP A 50 -6.45 -7.94 2.04
CA TRP A 50 -7.12 -6.82 1.37
C TRP A 50 -6.35 -5.50 1.56
N LYS A 51 -5.70 -5.28 2.72
CA LYS A 51 -4.85 -4.09 2.89
C LYS A 51 -3.73 -4.00 1.85
N CYS A 52 -3.21 -5.12 1.36
CA CYS A 52 -2.25 -5.14 0.25
C CYS A 52 -2.89 -4.67 -1.05
N ASP A 53 -4.08 -5.17 -1.39
CA ASP A 53 -4.83 -4.78 -2.59
C ASP A 53 -5.17 -3.27 -2.56
N GLU A 54 -5.53 -2.75 -1.39
CA GLU A 54 -5.79 -1.31 -1.21
C GLU A 54 -4.50 -0.48 -1.32
N SER A 55 -3.37 -0.98 -0.83
CA SER A 55 -2.05 -0.33 -1.00
C SER A 55 -1.64 -0.25 -2.47
N TYR A 56 -1.90 -1.30 -3.23
CA TYR A 56 -1.63 -1.32 -4.67
C TYR A 56 -2.53 -0.34 -5.42
N ARG A 57 -3.83 -0.29 -5.08
CA ARG A 57 -4.78 0.68 -5.64
C ARG A 57 -4.37 2.12 -5.32
N TYR A 58 -3.94 2.38 -4.09
CA TYR A 58 -3.39 3.66 -3.66
C TYR A 58 -2.21 4.10 -4.53
N ILE A 59 -1.21 3.23 -4.70
CA ILE A 59 -0.02 3.56 -5.50
C ILE A 59 -0.42 3.89 -6.95
N LYS A 60 -1.32 3.09 -7.53
CA LYS A 60 -1.80 3.29 -8.89
C LYS A 60 -2.55 4.60 -9.09
N GLN A 61 -3.46 4.92 -8.18
CA GLN A 61 -4.36 6.06 -8.30
C GLN A 61 -3.71 7.38 -7.84
N CYS A 62 -3.01 7.40 -6.69
CA CYS A 62 -2.45 8.64 -6.15
C CYS A 62 -1.23 9.15 -6.91
N TYR A 63 -0.47 8.26 -7.53
CA TYR A 63 0.72 8.63 -8.31
C TYR A 63 0.46 8.61 -9.82
N ASN A 64 -0.80 8.43 -10.24
CA ASN A 64 -1.20 8.29 -11.65
C ASN A 64 -0.32 7.28 -12.41
N LEU A 65 0.13 6.21 -11.74
CA LEU A 65 1.12 5.26 -12.29
C LEU A 65 0.62 4.59 -13.57
N GLU A 66 -0.69 4.37 -13.67
CA GLU A 66 -1.34 3.77 -14.85
C GLU A 66 -1.37 4.73 -16.06
N ASP A 67 -1.21 6.04 -15.84
CA ASP A 67 -1.22 7.04 -16.91
C ASP A 67 0.19 7.47 -17.35
N ILE A 68 1.24 6.97 -16.70
CA ILE A 68 2.61 7.25 -17.11
C ILE A 68 2.88 6.63 -18.49
N ARG A 69 3.46 7.43 -19.39
CA ARG A 69 3.88 7.00 -20.73
C ARG A 69 5.39 7.11 -20.85
N VAL A 70 6.04 5.99 -21.11
CA VAL A 70 7.47 5.91 -21.41
C VAL A 70 7.71 5.02 -22.62
N ARG A 71 8.86 5.19 -23.28
CA ARG A 71 9.17 4.56 -24.57
C ARG A 71 9.96 3.25 -24.48
N SER A 72 10.37 2.82 -23.28
CA SER A 72 11.14 1.59 -23.09
C SER A 72 10.67 0.82 -21.85
N TYR A 73 10.81 -0.51 -21.89
CA TYR A 73 10.49 -1.37 -20.75
C TYR A 73 11.38 -1.07 -19.53
N ILE A 74 12.66 -0.78 -19.76
CA ILE A 74 13.61 -0.39 -18.70
C ILE A 74 13.09 0.86 -17.98
N SER A 75 12.65 1.87 -18.73
CA SER A 75 12.06 3.09 -18.16
C SER A 75 10.79 2.80 -17.34
N ILE A 76 9.95 1.84 -17.75
CA ILE A 76 8.76 1.44 -16.96
C ILE A 76 9.20 0.89 -15.61
N ARG A 77 10.17 -0.04 -15.60
CA ARG A 77 10.65 -0.66 -14.35
C ARG A 77 11.28 0.37 -13.42
N ASN A 78 12.06 1.29 -13.98
CA ASN A 78 12.68 2.36 -13.20
C ASN A 78 11.65 3.26 -12.52
N ILE A 79 10.62 3.68 -13.27
CA ILE A 79 9.54 4.50 -12.71
C ILE A 79 8.77 3.73 -11.64
N ALA A 80 8.46 2.44 -11.88
CA ALA A 80 7.77 1.63 -10.90
C ALA A 80 8.56 1.55 -9.58
N VAL A 81 9.88 1.35 -9.63
CA VAL A 81 10.74 1.35 -8.44
C VAL A 81 10.77 2.71 -7.75
N LEU A 82 10.93 3.80 -8.51
CA LEU A 82 10.96 5.14 -7.95
C LEU A 82 9.64 5.46 -7.24
N VAL A 83 8.50 5.16 -7.87
CA VAL A 83 7.17 5.38 -7.27
C VAL A 83 6.98 4.50 -6.03
N LEU A 84 7.44 3.25 -6.06
CA LEU A 84 7.42 2.37 -4.89
C LEU A 84 8.27 2.96 -3.75
N ALA A 85 9.49 3.40 -4.01
CA ALA A 85 10.38 4.01 -3.02
C ALA A 85 9.79 5.30 -2.43
N VAL A 86 9.24 6.17 -3.28
CA VAL A 86 8.57 7.41 -2.87
C VAL A 86 7.31 7.11 -2.07
N SER A 87 6.55 6.07 -2.39
CA SER A 87 5.34 5.67 -1.64
C SER A 87 5.66 4.99 -0.30
N TYR A 88 6.81 4.31 -0.21
CA TYR A 88 7.27 3.65 1.01
C TYR A 88 7.61 4.66 2.11
N PHE A 89 8.25 5.77 1.73
CA PHE A 89 8.64 6.84 2.66
C PHE A 89 7.47 7.36 3.52
N PRO A 90 6.35 7.86 2.97
CA PRO A 90 5.21 8.30 3.76
C PRO A 90 4.49 7.14 4.45
N SER A 91 4.38 5.99 3.80
CA SER A 91 3.61 4.86 4.34
C SER A 91 4.28 4.22 5.56
N VAL A 92 5.61 4.15 5.59
CA VAL A 92 6.37 3.43 6.63
C VAL A 92 7.16 4.38 7.51
N TYR A 93 7.91 5.31 6.93
CA TYR A 93 8.82 6.17 7.69
C TYR A 93 8.06 7.31 8.41
N LEU A 94 7.10 7.96 7.74
CA LEU A 94 6.27 8.98 8.41
C LEU A 94 5.36 8.39 9.49
N GLY A 95 4.88 7.17 9.34
CA GLY A 95 4.03 6.48 10.32
C GLY A 95 4.74 6.11 11.63
N GLN A 96 6.08 6.08 11.66
CA GLN A 96 6.88 5.63 12.80
C GLN A 96 7.21 6.71 13.83
N SER A 97 7.17 8.01 13.47
CA SER A 97 7.59 9.07 14.41
C SER A 97 6.41 9.84 15.02
N ILE A 98 6.41 9.99 16.35
CA ILE A 98 5.36 10.66 17.14
C ILE A 98 5.18 12.13 16.74
N LYS A 99 6.27 12.83 16.38
CA LYS A 99 6.22 14.21 15.87
C LYS A 99 5.53 14.32 14.50
N LEU A 100 5.72 13.33 13.62
CA LEU A 100 5.01 13.28 12.33
C LEU A 100 3.55 12.88 12.50
N LYS A 101 3.19 12.11 13.53
CA LYS A 101 1.78 11.86 13.89
C LYS A 101 0.99 13.15 14.15
N MET A 102 1.57 14.11 14.88
CA MET A 102 0.95 15.43 15.11
C MET A 102 0.84 16.27 13.83
N LEU A 103 1.79 16.10 12.91
CA LEU A 103 1.78 16.76 11.59
C LEU A 103 0.71 16.13 10.68
N VAL A 104 0.54 14.81 10.78
CA VAL A 104 -0.51 14.04 10.11
C VAL A 104 -1.90 14.41 10.64
N GLU A 105 -2.09 14.62 11.94
CA GLU A 105 -3.35 15.14 12.49
C GLU A 105 -3.71 16.52 11.92
N ARG A 106 -2.72 17.41 11.77
CA ARG A 106 -2.90 18.73 11.19
C ARG A 106 -3.21 18.65 9.67
N ILE A 107 -2.58 17.71 8.99
CA ILE A 107 -2.87 17.34 7.59
C ILE A 107 -4.30 16.81 7.43
N PHE A 108 -4.74 15.93 8.33
CA PHE A 108 -6.10 15.36 8.33
C PHE A 108 -7.18 16.43 8.54
N LEU A 109 -6.90 17.43 9.38
CA LEU A 109 -7.79 18.58 9.59
C LEU A 109 -7.92 19.47 8.34
N VAL A 110 -6.89 19.52 7.50
CA VAL A 110 -6.87 20.30 6.25
C VAL A 110 -7.52 19.54 5.09
N SER A 111 -7.42 18.20 5.09
CA SER A 111 -8.06 17.33 4.10
C SER A 111 -9.58 17.23 4.36
N LYS A 112 -10.36 18.25 3.99
CA LYS A 112 -11.83 18.18 3.98
C LYS A 112 -12.29 17.07 3.03
N ARG A 113 -12.67 15.88 3.52
CA ARG A 113 -13.29 14.85 2.67
C ARG A 113 -14.63 14.35 3.22
N PHE A 114 -15.65 14.58 2.37
CA PHE A 114 -17.02 14.12 2.45
C PHE A 114 -17.12 12.59 2.37
N PHE A 115 -18.11 12.06 3.08
CA PHE A 115 -18.53 10.65 3.22
C PHE A 115 -18.49 9.85 1.89
N GLY A 116 -17.82 8.68 1.88
CA GLY A 116 -17.72 7.87 0.65
C GLY A 116 -17.03 6.50 0.78
N VAL A 117 -15.69 6.42 0.73
CA VAL A 117 -14.90 5.16 0.70
C VAL A 117 -13.44 5.41 1.19
N PRO A 118 -12.71 4.39 1.69
CA PRO A 118 -12.40 4.12 3.09
C PRO A 118 -11.22 4.94 3.68
N SER A 119 -11.10 4.96 5.01
CA SER A 119 -10.07 5.62 5.83
C SER A 119 -8.68 4.98 5.73
N PHE A 120 -8.14 4.82 4.52
CA PHE A 120 -6.79 4.29 4.35
C PHE A 120 -5.77 5.43 4.51
N PHE A 121 -5.01 5.35 5.61
CA PHE A 121 -4.10 6.39 6.11
C PHE A 121 -3.16 7.00 5.06
N ASN A 122 -2.69 6.17 4.11
CA ASN A 122 -1.73 6.60 3.10
C ASN A 122 -2.31 7.63 2.12
N TYR A 123 -3.62 7.60 1.84
CA TYR A 123 -4.28 8.61 1.00
C TYR A 123 -4.32 9.98 1.69
N ALA A 124 -4.56 10.01 3.01
CA ALA A 124 -4.60 11.26 3.77
C ALA A 124 -3.22 11.89 3.91
N ILE A 125 -2.18 11.06 4.13
CA ILE A 125 -0.79 11.56 4.12
C ILE A 125 -0.43 12.14 2.75
N ALA A 126 -0.74 11.42 1.67
CA ALA A 126 -0.42 11.89 0.32
C ALA A 126 -1.07 13.25 0.03
N ASP A 127 -2.36 13.39 0.36
CA ASP A 127 -3.10 14.64 0.20
C ASP A 127 -2.52 15.76 1.09
N GLY A 128 -2.10 15.44 2.32
CA GLY A 128 -1.42 16.37 3.22
C GLY A 128 -0.08 16.88 2.72
N ILE A 129 0.78 15.97 2.27
CA ILE A 129 2.08 16.32 1.69
C ILE A 129 1.88 17.18 0.45
N TYR A 130 0.93 16.80 -0.42
CA TYR A 130 0.58 17.60 -1.59
C TYR A 130 0.17 19.01 -1.19
N ASN A 131 -0.82 19.16 -0.29
CA ASN A 131 -1.30 20.47 0.13
C ASN A 131 -0.26 21.32 0.89
N LEU A 132 0.70 20.68 1.57
CA LEU A 132 1.77 21.36 2.28
C LEU A 132 2.85 21.89 1.34
N LEU A 133 3.25 21.10 0.34
CA LEU A 133 4.36 21.41 -0.56
C LEU A 133 3.92 22.17 -1.81
N PHE A 134 2.70 21.96 -2.30
CA PHE A 134 2.17 22.61 -3.51
C PHE A 134 2.19 24.15 -3.45
N PRO A 135 1.92 24.82 -2.31
CA PRO A 135 2.00 26.27 -2.20
C PRO A 135 3.44 26.81 -2.15
N ASP A 136 4.43 26.00 -1.77
CA ASP A 136 5.80 26.43 -1.56
C ASP A 136 6.61 26.41 -2.87
N LYS A 137 6.90 27.59 -3.41
CA LYS A 137 7.64 27.78 -4.67
C LYS A 137 9.14 27.98 -4.47
N THR A 138 9.64 27.90 -3.24
CA THR A 138 11.02 28.28 -2.92
C THR A 138 12.06 27.21 -3.26
N ALA A 139 11.66 25.93 -3.34
CA ALA A 139 12.60 24.80 -3.49
C ALA A 139 13.27 24.68 -4.87
N LEU A 140 12.76 25.34 -5.92
CA LEU A 140 13.29 25.19 -7.29
C LEU A 140 14.36 26.22 -7.66
N TRP A 141 14.65 27.20 -6.79
CA TRP A 141 15.70 28.20 -7.00
C TRP A 141 17.07 27.66 -6.54
N GLY A 142 17.74 26.86 -7.38
CA GLY A 142 19.13 26.47 -7.10
C GLY A 142 19.68 25.24 -7.83
N VAL A 143 18.84 24.44 -8.50
CA VAL A 143 19.32 23.24 -9.22
C VAL A 143 19.86 23.65 -10.58
N LYS A 144 21.20 23.77 -10.69
CA LYS A 144 21.88 23.86 -11.99
C LYS A 144 21.72 22.53 -12.72
N GLN A 145 21.22 22.56 -13.94
CA GLN A 145 21.22 21.40 -14.83
C GLN A 145 22.67 21.08 -15.22
N THR A 146 23.27 20.08 -14.58
CA THR A 146 24.49 19.42 -15.07
C THR A 146 24.12 18.35 -16.09
N GLY A 147 24.97 18.18 -17.10
CA GLY A 147 24.74 17.46 -18.37
C GLY A 147 23.91 16.16 -18.28
N LEU A 148 23.00 16.00 -19.25
CA LEU A 148 21.83 15.12 -19.19
C LEU A 148 22.04 13.67 -19.63
N ASP A 149 23.23 13.26 -20.08
CA ASP A 149 23.33 11.99 -20.83
C ASP A 149 23.82 10.77 -20.04
N ASP A 150 24.43 10.93 -18.85
CA ASP A 150 24.98 9.80 -18.08
C ASP A 150 24.06 9.28 -16.95
N PHE A 151 22.89 9.90 -16.73
CA PHE A 151 22.02 9.61 -15.57
C PHE A 151 20.82 8.72 -15.88
N GLN A 152 20.86 7.90 -16.93
CA GLN A 152 19.82 6.88 -17.10
C GLN A 152 19.97 5.87 -15.96
N LEU A 153 19.11 6.01 -14.94
CA LEU A 153 18.97 5.04 -13.86
C LEU A 153 18.77 3.66 -14.49
N CYS A 154 19.74 2.78 -14.36
CA CYS A 154 19.60 1.38 -14.74
C CYS A 154 19.60 0.60 -13.44
N PHE A 155 18.41 0.31 -12.91
CA PHE A 155 18.32 -0.65 -11.83
C PHE A 155 18.60 -2.03 -12.42
N GLU A 156 19.60 -2.73 -11.86
CA GLU A 156 19.87 -4.12 -12.20
C GLU A 156 18.74 -4.97 -11.66
N PHE A 157 17.75 -5.17 -12.51
CA PHE A 157 16.74 -6.15 -12.24
C PHE A 157 17.11 -7.42 -12.98
N GLY A 158 17.65 -8.39 -12.24
CA GLY A 158 18.02 -9.72 -12.75
C GLY A 158 16.89 -10.48 -13.44
#